data_AF-A0A2V8KB85-F1
#
_entry.id   AF-A0A2V8KB85-F1
#
_cell.length_a   1.000
_cell.length_b   1.000
_cell.length_c   1.000
_cell.angle_alpha   90.00
_cell.angle_beta   90.00
_cell.angle_gamma   90.00
#
_symmetry.space_group_name_H-M   'P 1'
#
loop_
_entity.id
_entity.type
_entity.pdbx_description
1 polymer ?
#
loop_
_entity_poly.entity_id
_entity_poly.type
_entity_poly.pdbx_seq_one_letter_code
_entity_poly.pdbx_strand_id
1 'polypeptide(L)'
;MRWWAEFSINEIEVIVTPHQVQLLSGVADNFLRKVLIGRRHVQKVPQWYGETIGFWDGNTLVAWTANVIPWTMSHSMFEYSDKLQVIEVFTPSRDGNGITVDATFYDPEAFIRPLHIVTPWIRRNGPDDPEARYTFIECRVQSTIVNGPDGRPTQLIPTDEGFIDYFGRPWAENWEKHFEKGWQRPEH
;
A
#
# COMPACT_ATOMS: atom_id res chain seq x y z
N MET A 1 4.49 -9.35 0.09
CA MET A 1 4.17 -9.18 -1.35
C MET A 1 3.61 -7.77 -1.57
N ARG A 2 4.26 -6.89 -2.35
CA ARG A 2 3.91 -5.45 -2.28
C ARG A 2 2.78 -4.97 -3.17
N TRP A 3 2.67 -5.42 -4.43
CA TRP A 3 1.62 -4.91 -5.32
C TRP A 3 0.27 -5.58 -5.17
N TRP A 4 0.26 -6.82 -4.72
CA TRP A 4 -0.98 -7.58 -4.59
C TRP A 4 -1.50 -7.51 -3.16
N ALA A 5 -0.96 -6.57 -2.38
CA ALA A 5 -1.50 -6.21 -1.09
C ALA A 5 -2.73 -5.31 -1.26
N GLU A 6 -3.74 -5.51 -0.44
CA GLU A 6 -5.02 -4.79 -0.48
C GLU A 6 -4.88 -3.26 -0.49
N PHE A 7 -3.87 -2.73 0.21
CA PHE A 7 -3.68 -1.30 0.34
C PHE A 7 -2.95 -0.65 -0.82
N SER A 8 -2.43 -1.46 -1.74
CA SER A 8 -1.39 -1.00 -2.64
C SER A 8 -1.91 -0.54 -4.00
N ILE A 9 -2.95 -1.16 -4.60
CA ILE A 9 -3.35 -0.82 -5.98
C ILE A 9 -4.45 0.23 -6.03
N ASN A 10 -4.11 1.40 -6.56
CA ASN A 10 -5.03 2.39 -7.14
C ASN A 10 -4.34 3.10 -8.33
N GLU A 11 -4.37 4.42 -8.39
CA GLU A 11 -3.55 5.21 -9.30
C GLU A 11 -2.07 4.98 -8.98
N ILE A 12 -1.29 4.64 -10.02
CA ILE A 12 0.13 4.31 -9.90
C ILE A 12 0.93 5.38 -10.63
N GLU A 13 1.76 6.10 -9.89
CA GLU A 13 2.81 6.94 -10.47
C GLU A 13 4.11 6.15 -10.56
N VAL A 14 4.79 6.24 -11.71
CA VAL A 14 6.02 5.49 -11.98
C VAL A 14 7.17 6.45 -12.27
N ILE A 15 8.25 6.32 -11.51
CA ILE A 15 9.50 7.03 -11.75
C ILE A 15 10.59 6.01 -12.08
N VAL A 16 11.29 6.22 -13.19
CA VAL A 16 12.36 5.32 -13.64
C VAL A 16 13.69 6.04 -13.61
N THR A 17 14.69 5.37 -13.08
CA THR A 17 16.10 5.77 -13.12
C THR A 17 16.96 4.59 -13.58
N PRO A 18 18.23 4.79 -13.94
CA PRO A 18 19.13 3.69 -14.27
C PRO A 18 19.34 2.66 -13.15
N HIS A 19 19.04 3.02 -11.90
CA HIS A 19 19.32 2.18 -10.73
C HIS A 19 18.08 1.63 -10.02
N GLN A 20 16.90 2.19 -10.31
CA GLN A 20 15.65 1.76 -9.69
C GLN A 20 14.44 2.19 -10.51
N VAL A 21 13.38 1.39 -10.42
CA VAL A 21 12.01 1.78 -10.79
C VAL A 21 11.23 1.97 -9.50
N GLN A 22 10.62 3.12 -9.32
CA GLN A 22 9.76 3.42 -8.19
C GLN A 22 8.30 3.46 -8.66
N LEU A 23 7.43 2.86 -7.85
CA LEU A 23 6.00 2.91 -8.04
C LEU A 23 5.38 3.47 -6.76
N LEU A 24 4.70 4.59 -6.88
CA LEU A 24 3.91 5.20 -5.83
C LEU A 24 2.44 4.87 -6.10
N SER A 25 1.77 4.22 -5.15
CA SER A 25 0.31 4.08 -5.17
C SER A 25 -0.24 4.01 -3.75
N GLY A 26 -1.51 3.64 -3.56
CA GLY A 26 -2.10 3.43 -2.24
C GLY A 26 -3.60 3.71 -2.17
N VAL A 27 -4.30 2.99 -1.30
CA VAL A 27 -5.70 3.27 -0.91
C VAL A 27 -5.87 3.51 0.60
N ALA A 28 -4.83 3.21 1.38
CA ALA A 28 -4.82 3.22 2.84
C ALA A 28 -3.39 3.45 3.31
N ASP A 29 -2.94 4.69 3.19
CA ASP A 29 -1.53 5.13 3.10
C ASP A 29 -0.98 5.07 1.70
N ASN A 30 -0.06 6.00 1.39
CA ASN A 30 0.73 5.90 0.17
C ASN A 30 1.87 4.88 0.34
N PHE A 31 1.89 3.91 -0.55
CA PHE A 31 2.91 2.88 -0.68
C PHE A 31 3.93 3.26 -1.75
N LEU A 32 5.17 3.41 -1.31
CA LEU A 32 6.31 3.48 -2.22
C LEU A 32 6.95 2.09 -2.39
N ARG A 33 6.82 1.52 -3.58
CA ARG A 33 7.56 0.32 -4.01
C ARG A 33 8.80 0.73 -4.79
N LYS A 34 9.91 0.02 -4.58
CA LYS A 34 11.14 0.17 -5.36
C LYS A 34 11.56 -1.18 -5.91
N VAL A 35 11.83 -1.23 -7.21
CA VAL A 35 12.53 -2.33 -7.88
C VAL A 35 13.98 -1.88 -8.04
N LEU A 36 14.92 -2.54 -7.38
CA LEU A 36 16.33 -2.19 -7.40
C LEU A 36 17.03 -2.86 -8.60
N ILE A 37 17.48 -2.06 -9.56
CA ILE A 37 18.02 -2.56 -10.83
C ILE A 37 19.46 -3.05 -10.68
N GLY A 38 19.73 -4.27 -11.15
CA GLY A 38 21.06 -4.90 -11.14
C GLY A 38 21.58 -5.20 -9.73
N ARG A 39 20.69 -5.27 -8.73
CA ARG A 39 21.02 -5.58 -7.34
C ARG A 39 20.75 -7.05 -7.03
N ARG A 40 21.14 -7.46 -5.82
CA ARG A 40 20.84 -8.78 -5.23
C ARG A 40 20.06 -8.57 -3.95
N HIS A 41 19.28 -9.57 -3.55
CA HIS A 41 18.65 -9.57 -2.23
C HIS A 41 19.73 -9.58 -1.14
N VAL A 42 19.62 -8.64 -0.20
CA VAL A 42 20.56 -8.51 0.92
C VAL A 42 19.87 -8.54 2.28
N GLN A 43 18.54 -8.39 2.31
CA GLN A 43 17.79 -8.46 3.55
C GLN A 43 17.86 -9.87 4.13
N LYS A 44 18.28 -9.97 5.39
CA LYS A 44 18.39 -11.25 6.12
C LYS A 44 17.17 -11.57 6.97
N VAL A 45 16.37 -10.55 7.25
CA VAL A 45 15.13 -10.68 8.02
C VAL A 45 13.95 -10.41 7.10
N PRO A 46 12.87 -11.20 7.20
CA PRO A 46 11.65 -10.96 6.46
C PRO A 46 11.17 -9.52 6.62
N GLN A 47 10.80 -8.91 5.49
CA GLN A 47 10.18 -7.60 5.43
C GLN A 47 8.69 -7.79 5.21
N TRP A 48 7.85 -6.91 5.75
CA TRP A 48 6.39 -6.95 5.53
C TRP A 48 6.06 -7.25 4.07
N TYR A 49 6.58 -6.44 3.15
CA TYR A 49 6.27 -6.60 1.73
C TYR A 49 7.35 -7.29 0.90
N GLY A 50 8.46 -7.69 1.53
CA GLY A 50 9.64 -8.23 0.86
C GLY A 50 10.58 -7.17 0.28
N GLU A 51 11.70 -7.65 -0.23
CA GLU A 51 12.67 -6.89 -1.02
C GLU A 51 12.42 -7.18 -2.50
N THR A 52 12.45 -6.16 -3.37
CA THR A 52 12.28 -6.33 -4.81
C THR A 52 13.52 -5.87 -5.57
N ILE A 53 14.13 -6.77 -6.31
CA ILE A 53 15.23 -6.48 -7.25
C ILE A 53 14.74 -6.69 -8.69
N GLY A 54 15.49 -6.22 -9.68
CA GLY A 54 15.12 -6.47 -11.06
C GLY A 54 16.20 -6.15 -12.07
N PHE A 55 15.88 -6.40 -13.33
CA PHE A 55 16.72 -6.07 -14.48
C PHE A 55 15.84 -5.79 -15.69
N TRP A 56 16.43 -5.13 -16.69
CA TRP A 56 15.79 -4.88 -17.98
C TRP A 56 16.23 -5.92 -18.99
N ASP A 57 15.26 -6.47 -19.73
CA ASP A 57 15.47 -7.27 -20.93
C ASP A 57 14.79 -6.56 -22.11
N GLY A 58 15.57 -5.79 -22.87
CA GLY A 58 15.05 -4.84 -23.85
C GLY A 58 14.10 -3.83 -23.20
N ASN A 59 12.83 -3.82 -23.62
CA ASN A 59 11.79 -2.93 -23.10
C ASN A 59 10.99 -3.55 -21.95
N THR A 60 11.40 -4.71 -21.45
CA THR A 60 10.70 -5.47 -20.42
C THR A 60 11.43 -5.33 -19.10
N LEU A 61 10.71 -4.95 -18.03
CA LEU A 61 11.25 -5.00 -16.68
C LEU A 61 10.90 -6.35 -16.06
N VAL A 62 11.91 -7.09 -15.62
CA VAL A 62 11.74 -8.29 -14.81
C VAL A 62 12.07 -7.95 -13.37
N ALA A 63 11.08 -8.09 -12.48
CA ALA A 63 11.22 -7.86 -11.06
C ALA A 63 11.04 -9.16 -10.28
N TRP A 64 11.86 -9.34 -9.25
CA TRP A 64 11.81 -10.47 -8.34
C TRP A 64 11.66 -9.96 -6.91
N THR A 65 10.57 -10.37 -6.26
CA THR A 65 10.29 -10.08 -4.85
C THR A 65 10.48 -11.33 -4.00
N ALA A 66 11.21 -11.21 -2.89
CA ALA A 66 11.48 -12.28 -1.92
C ALA A 66 11.60 -11.72 -0.48
N ASN A 67 11.89 -12.59 0.50
CA ASN A 67 12.08 -12.24 1.92
C ASN A 67 10.84 -11.56 2.54
N VAL A 68 9.66 -12.11 2.30
CA VAL A 68 8.39 -11.59 2.82
C VAL A 68 8.07 -12.18 4.20
N ILE A 69 7.30 -11.46 5.00
CA ILE A 69 6.64 -12.04 6.18
C ILE A 69 5.46 -12.90 5.70
N PRO A 70 5.23 -14.10 6.26
CA PRO A 70 4.09 -14.94 5.94
C PRO A 70 2.80 -14.27 6.42
N TRP A 71 1.81 -14.14 5.53
CA TRP A 71 0.54 -13.48 5.85
C TRP A 71 -0.52 -13.74 4.76
N THR A 72 -1.72 -13.18 4.94
CA THR A 72 -2.66 -12.92 3.83
C THR A 72 -2.71 -11.42 3.57
N MET A 73 -2.19 -10.98 2.43
CA MET A 73 -2.05 -9.54 2.15
C MET A 73 -3.21 -8.92 1.39
N SER A 74 -4.21 -9.69 0.97
CA SER A 74 -5.41 -9.10 0.38
C SER A 74 -6.67 -9.89 0.68
N HIS A 75 -7.80 -9.20 0.60
CA HIS A 75 -9.14 -9.77 0.74
C HIS A 75 -9.47 -10.92 -0.24
N SER A 76 -8.67 -11.13 -1.28
CA SER A 76 -8.92 -12.11 -2.33
C SER A 76 -7.74 -13.07 -2.56
N MET A 77 -6.70 -13.00 -1.74
CA MET A 77 -5.54 -13.88 -1.85
C MET A 77 -5.54 -14.96 -0.78
N PHE A 78 -4.90 -16.08 -1.13
CA PHE A 78 -4.59 -17.15 -0.19
C PHE A 78 -3.51 -16.68 0.79
N GLU A 79 -3.51 -17.26 1.98
CA GLU A 79 -2.35 -17.19 2.87
C GLU A 79 -1.11 -17.77 2.17
N TYR A 80 0.04 -17.17 2.44
CA TYR A 80 1.33 -17.59 1.90
C TYR A 80 2.40 -17.64 3.00
N SER A 81 3.42 -18.45 2.78
CA SER A 81 4.55 -18.66 3.68
C SER A 81 5.66 -17.62 3.49
N ASP A 82 6.69 -17.70 4.33
CA ASP A 82 7.91 -16.90 4.19
C ASP A 82 8.77 -17.34 2.98
N LYS A 83 8.44 -18.47 2.34
CA LYS A 83 9.08 -18.97 1.12
C LYS A 83 8.50 -18.38 -0.15
N LEU A 84 7.47 -17.54 -0.06
CA LEU A 84 6.89 -16.88 -1.20
C LEU A 84 7.95 -16.07 -1.97
N GLN A 85 8.02 -16.33 -3.27
CA GLN A 85 8.73 -15.52 -4.24
C GLN A 85 7.78 -15.11 -5.36
N VAL A 86 7.93 -13.89 -5.85
CA VAL A 86 7.10 -13.37 -6.94
C VAL A 86 8.00 -12.86 -8.05
N ILE A 87 7.78 -13.38 -9.26
CA ILE A 87 8.38 -12.86 -10.48
C ILE A 87 7.33 -12.07 -11.22
N GLU A 88 7.62 -10.80 -11.51
CA GLU A 88 6.73 -9.86 -12.18
C GLU A 88 7.43 -9.36 -13.45
N VAL A 89 6.77 -9.53 -14.58
CA VAL A 89 7.29 -9.13 -15.90
C VAL A 89 6.39 -8.02 -16.44
N PHE A 90 6.95 -6.81 -16.54
CA PHE A 90 6.25 -5.63 -17.01
C PHE A 90 6.60 -5.41 -18.47
N THR A 91 5.61 -5.51 -19.35
CA THR A 91 5.77 -5.36 -20.80
C THR A 91 4.91 -4.20 -21.30
N PRO A 92 5.38 -3.34 -22.22
CA PRO A 92 4.52 -2.38 -22.89
C PRO A 92 3.31 -3.07 -23.53
N SER A 93 2.12 -2.47 -23.40
CA SER A 93 0.93 -2.99 -24.08
C SER A 93 1.09 -2.87 -25.60
N ARG A 94 0.44 -3.76 -26.37
CA ARG A 94 0.56 -3.79 -27.84
C ARG A 94 0.12 -2.48 -28.51
N ASP A 95 -0.81 -1.76 -27.90
CA ASP A 95 -1.32 -0.47 -28.36
C ASP A 95 -0.50 0.73 -27.85
N GLY A 96 0.50 0.49 -27.00
CA GLY A 96 1.36 1.54 -26.43
C GLY A 96 0.69 2.41 -25.36
N ASN A 97 -0.57 2.12 -24.99
CA ASN A 97 -1.34 2.92 -24.04
C ASN A 97 -1.22 2.44 -22.59
N GLY A 98 -0.22 1.64 -22.27
CA GLY A 98 -0.10 1.06 -20.95
C GLY A 98 0.98 0.01 -20.84
N ILE A 99 0.87 -0.80 -19.80
CA ILE A 99 1.72 -1.96 -19.57
C ILE A 99 0.87 -3.16 -19.18
N THR A 100 1.33 -4.34 -19.57
CA THR A 100 0.81 -5.62 -19.06
C THR A 100 1.80 -6.12 -18.02
N VAL A 101 1.27 -6.53 -16.87
CA VAL A 101 2.06 -7.11 -15.78
C VAL A 101 1.68 -8.57 -15.62
N ASP A 102 2.62 -9.43 -15.97
CA ASP A 102 2.56 -10.87 -15.77
C ASP A 102 3.22 -11.21 -14.43
N ALA A 103 2.44 -11.69 -13.46
CA ALA A 103 2.96 -12.06 -12.15
C ALA A 103 2.79 -13.55 -11.90
N THR A 104 3.89 -14.20 -11.51
CA THR A 104 3.91 -15.61 -11.12
C THR A 104 4.39 -15.72 -9.68
N PHE A 105 3.57 -16.37 -8.86
CA PHE A 105 3.79 -16.59 -7.44
C PHE A 105 4.26 -18.02 -7.20
N TYR A 106 5.40 -18.14 -6.54
CA TYR A 106 6.01 -19.39 -6.15
C TYR A 106 5.98 -19.50 -4.63
N ASP A 107 5.26 -20.48 -4.12
CA ASP A 107 5.26 -20.80 -2.70
C ASP A 107 5.01 -22.31 -2.56
N PRO A 108 6.04 -23.12 -2.26
CA PRO A 108 5.90 -24.57 -2.20
C PRO A 108 5.14 -25.06 -0.95
N GLU A 109 4.92 -24.19 0.05
CA GLU A 109 4.16 -24.56 1.25
C GLU A 109 2.67 -24.23 1.09
N ALA A 110 2.38 -23.08 0.49
CA ALA A 110 1.00 -22.66 0.28
C ALA A 110 0.39 -23.20 -1.01
N PHE A 111 1.18 -23.38 -2.08
CA PHE A 111 0.69 -23.71 -3.41
C PHE A 111 1.22 -25.05 -3.93
N ILE A 112 0.31 -25.89 -4.42
CA ILE A 112 0.66 -27.15 -5.09
C ILE A 112 1.40 -26.90 -6.42
N ARG A 113 1.16 -25.75 -7.04
CA ARG A 113 1.83 -25.27 -8.26
C ARG A 113 1.85 -23.74 -8.29
N PRO A 114 2.74 -23.10 -9.06
CA PRO A 114 2.76 -21.64 -9.14
C PRO A 114 1.41 -21.06 -9.56
N LEU A 115 1.01 -19.98 -8.90
CA LEU A 115 -0.14 -19.18 -9.30
C LEU A 115 0.32 -18.13 -10.30
N HIS A 116 -0.46 -17.88 -11.35
CA HIS A 116 -0.13 -16.92 -12.39
C HIS A 116 -1.33 -16.02 -12.67
N ILE A 117 -1.06 -14.71 -12.75
CA ILE A 117 -2.05 -13.69 -13.08
C ILE A 117 -1.48 -12.71 -14.09
N VAL A 118 -2.36 -12.13 -14.89
CA VAL A 118 -2.02 -11.12 -15.89
C VAL A 118 -2.91 -9.91 -15.64
N THR A 119 -2.31 -8.73 -15.47
CA THR A 119 -3.03 -7.49 -15.20
C THR A 119 -2.64 -6.41 -16.20
N PRO A 120 -3.56 -5.93 -17.05
CA PRO A 120 -3.32 -4.77 -17.88
C PRO A 120 -3.50 -3.49 -17.06
N TRP A 121 -2.52 -2.59 -17.13
CA TRP A 121 -2.63 -1.22 -16.62
C TRP A 121 -2.66 -0.23 -17.77
N ILE A 122 -3.63 0.66 -17.72
CA ILE A 122 -3.86 1.67 -18.74
C ILE A 122 -3.22 2.97 -18.25
N ARG A 123 -2.44 3.61 -19.11
CA ARG A 123 -1.86 4.93 -18.86
C ARG A 123 -2.98 5.96 -18.84
N ARG A 124 -3.04 6.77 -17.77
CA ARG A 124 -3.96 7.92 -17.69
C ARG A 124 -3.29 9.23 -18.08
N ASN A 125 -2.39 9.71 -17.22
CA ASN A 125 -1.79 11.04 -17.37
C ASN A 125 -0.26 10.92 -17.53
N GLY A 126 0.35 12.00 -18.01
CA GLY A 126 1.81 12.16 -18.03
C GLY A 126 2.31 12.85 -16.75
N PRO A 127 3.61 12.73 -16.43
CA PRO A 127 4.20 13.44 -15.28
C PRO A 127 4.23 14.97 -15.46
N ASP A 128 3.99 15.46 -16.67
CA ASP A 128 3.92 16.86 -17.08
C ASP A 128 2.50 17.45 -17.02
N ASP A 129 1.49 16.65 -16.64
CA ASP A 129 0.12 17.10 -16.50
C ASP A 129 -0.02 18.14 -15.35
N PRO A 130 -0.39 19.40 -15.65
CA PRO A 130 -0.47 20.46 -14.64
C PRO A 130 -1.58 20.24 -13.60
N GLU A 131 -2.54 19.35 -13.86
CA GLU A 131 -3.66 19.06 -12.97
C GLU A 131 -3.50 17.74 -12.20
N ALA A 132 -2.54 16.90 -12.58
CA ALA A 132 -2.28 15.64 -11.86
C ALA A 132 -1.77 15.94 -10.43
N ARG A 133 -2.40 15.34 -9.42
CA ARG A 133 -2.03 15.47 -8.01
C ARG A 133 -2.05 14.10 -7.35
N TYR A 134 -0.88 13.64 -6.90
CA TYR A 134 -0.83 12.49 -5.99
C TYR A 134 -0.95 12.98 -4.54
N THR A 135 -2.12 12.79 -3.93
CA THR A 135 -2.40 13.26 -2.57
C THR A 135 -2.13 12.16 -1.55
N PHE A 136 -1.73 12.56 -0.35
CA PHE A 136 -1.63 11.62 0.76
C PHE A 136 -3.02 11.07 1.12
N ILE A 137 -3.13 9.75 1.11
CA ILE A 137 -4.35 9.02 1.46
C ILE A 137 -4.07 8.34 2.79
N GLU A 138 -4.96 8.43 3.75
CA GLU A 138 -4.88 7.74 5.04
C GLU A 138 -6.16 6.93 5.23
N CYS A 139 -6.05 5.65 5.59
CA CYS A 139 -7.23 4.88 5.97
C CYS A 139 -7.52 5.06 7.46
N ARG A 140 -8.52 5.88 7.76
CA ARG A 140 -8.98 6.06 9.13
C ARG A 140 -10.16 5.14 9.41
N VAL A 141 -10.03 4.28 10.42
CA VAL A 141 -11.18 3.56 10.98
C VAL A 141 -12.08 4.56 11.69
N GLN A 142 -13.16 4.98 11.04
CA GLN A 142 -14.17 5.88 11.62
C GLN A 142 -15.28 5.12 12.37
N SER A 143 -15.01 3.89 12.80
CA SER A 143 -15.95 3.19 13.66
C SER A 143 -16.07 3.95 14.97
N THR A 144 -17.25 4.53 15.24
CA THR A 144 -17.60 5.08 16.54
C THR A 144 -18.47 4.11 17.33
N ILE A 145 -18.44 2.83 16.94
CA ILE A 145 -19.18 1.76 17.61
C ILE A 145 -18.46 1.43 18.91
N VAL A 146 -19.18 1.57 20.02
CA VAL A 146 -18.75 1.17 21.36
C VAL A 146 -19.68 0.10 21.92
N ASN A 147 -19.23 -0.60 22.96
CA ASN A 147 -20.14 -1.43 23.74
C ASN A 147 -20.98 -0.50 24.62
N GLY A 148 -22.28 -0.44 24.35
CA GLY A 148 -23.24 0.34 25.13
C GLY A 148 -23.39 -0.21 26.56
N PRO A 149 -24.05 0.54 27.46
CA PRO A 149 -24.30 0.11 28.84
C PRO A 149 -25.08 -1.22 28.95
N ASP A 150 -25.86 -1.57 27.93
CA ASP A 150 -26.60 -2.83 27.81
C ASP A 150 -25.78 -3.97 27.17
N GLY A 151 -24.49 -3.72 26.92
CA GLY A 151 -23.57 -4.65 26.26
C GLY A 151 -23.75 -4.76 24.74
N ARG A 152 -24.61 -3.94 24.12
CA ARG A 152 -24.84 -3.99 22.67
C ARG A 152 -23.94 -3.02 21.91
N PRO A 153 -23.47 -3.38 20.70
CA PRO A 153 -22.78 -2.44 19.83
C PRO A 153 -23.67 -1.23 19.53
N THR A 154 -23.21 -0.04 19.93
CA THR A 154 -23.91 1.22 19.75
C THR A 154 -23.01 2.20 19.01
N GLN A 155 -23.49 2.72 17.87
CA GLN A 155 -22.80 3.78 17.13
C GLN A 155 -23.02 5.11 17.85
N LEU A 156 -21.94 5.81 18.20
CA LEU A 156 -22.04 7.15 18.77
C LEU A 156 -22.37 8.18 17.67
N ILE A 157 -23.15 9.20 18.04
CA ILE A 157 -23.36 10.39 17.21
C ILE A 157 -22.58 11.58 17.79
N PRO A 158 -22.36 12.68 17.02
CA PRO A 158 -21.56 13.82 17.47
C PRO A 158 -21.96 14.45 18.80
N THR A 159 -23.21 14.27 19.24
CA THR A 159 -23.72 14.78 20.52
C THR A 159 -23.46 13.85 21.70
N ASP A 160 -23.03 12.61 21.45
CA ASP A 160 -22.80 11.61 22.50
C ASP A 160 -21.45 11.82 23.17
N GLU A 161 -21.40 11.56 24.49
CA GLU A 161 -20.15 11.59 25.23
C GLU A 161 -19.20 10.50 24.70
N GLY A 162 -17.94 10.87 24.45
CA GLY A 162 -16.92 9.95 23.93
C GLY A 162 -16.91 9.82 22.41
N PHE A 163 -17.77 10.53 21.68
CA PHE A 163 -17.65 10.65 20.23
C PHE A 163 -16.29 11.26 19.85
N ILE A 164 -15.63 10.67 18.86
CA ILE A 164 -14.34 11.15 18.33
C ILE A 164 -14.57 11.64 16.90
N ASP A 165 -14.48 12.96 16.70
CA ASP A 165 -14.44 13.54 15.36
C ASP A 165 -13.03 13.41 14.77
N TYR A 166 -12.85 12.43 13.87
CA TYR A 166 -11.58 12.23 13.18
C TYR A 166 -11.25 13.29 12.12
N PHE A 167 -12.22 14.12 11.71
CA PHE A 167 -11.98 15.27 10.83
C PHE A 167 -11.65 16.53 11.62
N GLY A 168 -11.99 16.57 12.91
CA GLY A 168 -11.59 17.61 13.85
C GLY A 168 -10.12 17.51 14.30
N ARG A 169 -9.82 18.12 15.45
CA ARG A 169 -8.52 17.99 16.13
C ARG A 169 -8.71 17.24 17.45
N PRO A 170 -9.09 15.94 17.42
CA PRO A 170 -9.53 15.21 18.61
C PRO A 170 -8.44 15.16 19.70
N TRP A 171 -7.16 15.14 19.32
CA TRP A 171 -6.06 15.23 20.28
C TRP A 171 -5.91 16.61 20.89
N ALA A 172 -6.15 17.68 20.14
CA ALA A 172 -6.13 19.03 20.71
C ALA A 172 -7.28 19.19 21.71
N GLU A 173 -8.48 18.70 21.39
CA GLU A 173 -9.61 18.70 22.32
C GLU A 173 -9.30 17.92 23.60
N ASN A 174 -8.66 16.76 23.49
CA ASN A 174 -8.21 15.97 24.64
C ASN A 174 -7.16 16.72 25.47
N TRP A 175 -6.22 17.41 24.81
CA TRP A 175 -5.20 18.23 25.45
C TRP A 175 -5.79 19.43 26.19
N GLU A 176 -6.66 20.18 25.53
CA GLU A 176 -7.42 21.28 26.13
C GLU A 176 -8.24 20.81 27.35
N LYS A 177 -8.91 19.66 27.21
CA LYS A 177 -9.76 19.10 28.25
C LYS A 177 -8.99 18.54 29.44
N HIS A 178 -7.77 18.04 29.28
CA HIS A 178 -7.08 17.30 30.35
C HIS A 178 -5.75 17.90 30.80
N PHE A 179 -5.03 18.60 29.93
CA PHE A 179 -3.64 19.00 30.15
C PHE A 179 -3.43 20.52 30.14
N GLU A 180 -4.18 21.27 29.33
CA GLU A 180 -4.02 22.72 29.16
C GLU A 180 -5.04 23.54 29.98
N LYS A 181 -5.64 22.93 31.01
CA LYS A 181 -6.61 23.61 31.88
C LYS A 181 -5.97 24.82 32.54
N GLY A 182 -6.53 26.00 32.27
CA GLY A 182 -6.07 27.26 32.86
C GLY A 182 -4.87 27.89 32.17
N TRP A 183 -4.41 27.33 31.04
CA TRP A 183 -3.37 27.96 30.24
C TRP A 183 -3.95 29.14 29.46
N GLN A 184 -3.22 30.26 29.40
CA GLN A 184 -3.54 31.35 28.49
C GLN A 184 -2.99 31.01 27.11
N ARG A 185 -3.87 31.03 26.10
CA ARG A 185 -3.42 30.92 24.71
C ARG A 185 -2.63 32.17 24.34
N PRO A 186 -1.51 32.03 23.61
CA PRO A 186 -0.81 33.19 23.07
C PRO A 186 -1.75 34.03 22.21
N GLU A 187 -1.68 35.36 22.34
CA GLU A 187 -2.29 36.26 21.36
C GLU A 187 -1.49 36.16 20.05
N HIS A 188 -2.21 35.97 18.94
CA HIS A 188 -1.63 35.81 17.59
C HIS A 188 -1.04 37.12 17.05
#